data_AF-A0A832LFG6-F1
#
_entry.id   AF-A0A832LFG6-F1
#
_cell.length_a   1.000
_cell.length_b   1.000
_cell.length_c   1.000
_cell.angle_alpha   90.00
_cell.angle_beta   90.00
_cell.angle_gamma   90.00
#
_symmetry.space_group_name_H-M   'P 1'
#
loop_
_entity.id
_entity.type
_entity.pdbx_description
1 polymer ?
#
loop_
_entity_poly.entity_id
_entity_poly.type
_entity_poly.pdbx_seq_one_letter_code
_entity_poly.pdbx_strand_id
1 'polypeptide(L)'
;MIEFPSSTRKDIRLPKESFYTHATLTSTVKRAMVDDIEQIVWSHTLTAGTLNVNASDKVRQIDVLTVTLKKRECNEKIFEVIEKAIPRHILFVLGFKNECRLLIHYKEAYENVIGKYRIVETYSTNWQPEEDISLSFSGLDLERIYHNFVYQIAGNKLTKEPGRDLCKAVEQHQEAEKIRKKIARLEAKMRKEVQFNLQLQLSAEIKELKKQLSDET
;
A
#
# COMPACT_ATOMS: atom_id res chain seq x y z
N MET A 1 15.30 -12.31 4.15
CA MET A 1 14.85 -11.66 2.89
C MET A 1 13.77 -12.54 2.27
N ILE A 2 12.75 -11.96 1.61
CA ILE A 2 11.64 -12.75 1.05
C ILE A 2 12.17 -13.71 -0.02
N GLU A 3 11.84 -15.00 0.13
CA GLU A 3 12.22 -16.02 -0.83
C GLU A 3 11.26 -16.01 -2.02
N PHE A 4 11.74 -15.46 -3.15
CA PHE A 4 11.06 -15.56 -4.44
C PHE A 4 11.65 -16.72 -5.26
N PRO A 5 10.86 -17.40 -6.11
CA PRO A 5 11.39 -18.42 -7.02
C PRO A 5 12.50 -17.84 -7.92
N SER A 6 13.58 -18.59 -8.12
CA SER A 6 14.74 -18.14 -8.92
C SER A 6 14.38 -17.76 -10.35
N SER A 7 13.34 -18.38 -10.92
CA SER A 7 12.77 -18.09 -12.25
C SER A 7 12.24 -16.66 -12.39
N THR A 8 11.97 -15.97 -11.27
CA THR A 8 11.41 -14.61 -11.26
C THR A 8 12.49 -13.52 -11.21
N ARG A 9 13.75 -13.89 -10.97
CA ARG A 9 14.86 -12.96 -10.71
C ARG A 9 15.21 -12.11 -11.94
N LYS A 10 15.45 -10.81 -11.70
CA LYS A 10 15.84 -9.81 -12.70
C LYS A 10 17.12 -9.07 -12.34
N ASP A 11 17.23 -8.59 -11.10
CA ASP A 11 18.35 -7.78 -10.57
C ASP A 11 18.81 -6.61 -11.44
N ILE A 12 17.85 -5.86 -12.00
CA ILE A 12 18.14 -4.69 -12.83
C ILE A 12 18.14 -3.43 -11.97
N ARG A 13 19.27 -2.72 -11.91
CA ARG A 13 19.34 -1.41 -11.24
C ARG A 13 18.59 -0.37 -12.04
N LEU A 14 17.66 0.34 -11.40
CA LEU A 14 16.90 1.43 -12.00
C LEU A 14 17.51 2.78 -11.60
N PRO A 15 17.98 3.60 -12.56
CA PRO A 15 18.38 4.97 -12.29
C PRO A 15 17.21 5.79 -11.73
N LYS A 16 17.48 6.69 -10.78
CA LYS A 16 16.43 7.55 -10.21
C LYS A 16 15.88 8.53 -11.24
N GLU A 17 16.73 8.92 -12.16
CA GLU A 17 16.46 9.81 -13.29
C GLU A 17 15.34 9.27 -14.18
N SER A 18 15.21 7.94 -14.27
CA SER A 18 14.15 7.28 -15.04
C SER A 18 12.74 7.63 -14.55
N PHE A 19 12.61 8.13 -13.32
CA PHE A 19 11.32 8.51 -12.73
C PHE A 19 11.06 10.03 -12.77
N TYR A 20 11.96 10.84 -13.32
CA TYR A 20 11.84 12.31 -13.27
C TYR A 20 10.91 12.90 -14.33
N THR A 21 10.58 12.15 -15.38
CA THR A 21 9.81 12.65 -16.53
C THR A 21 8.29 12.68 -16.27
N HIS A 22 7.83 12.27 -15.09
CA HIS A 22 6.40 12.14 -14.78
C HIS A 22 5.80 13.43 -14.23
N ALA A 23 4.66 13.84 -14.79
CA ALA A 23 3.96 15.11 -14.51
C ALA A 23 3.57 15.36 -13.04
N THR A 24 3.71 14.37 -12.16
CA THR A 24 3.43 14.50 -10.72
C THR A 24 4.68 14.67 -9.84
N LEU A 25 5.87 14.70 -10.45
CA LEU A 25 7.11 14.95 -9.73
C LEU A 25 7.22 16.43 -9.35
N THR A 26 6.96 16.74 -8.09
CA THR A 26 7.27 18.06 -7.52
C THR A 26 8.76 18.17 -7.21
N SER A 27 9.29 19.40 -7.12
CA SER A 27 10.67 19.65 -6.68
C SER A 27 10.98 18.98 -5.34
N THR A 28 10.01 18.96 -4.42
CA THR A 28 10.10 18.30 -3.12
C THR A 28 10.27 16.78 -3.24
N VAL A 29 9.48 16.11 -4.10
CA VAL A 29 9.59 14.66 -4.29
C VAL A 29 10.87 14.30 -5.03
N LYS A 30 11.30 15.12 -6.01
CA LYS A 30 12.60 14.95 -6.69
C LYS A 30 13.76 15.01 -5.70
N ARG A 31 13.75 15.99 -4.78
CA ARG A 31 14.75 16.11 -3.72
C ARG A 31 14.71 14.92 -2.77
N ALA A 32 13.51 14.50 -2.34
CA ALA A 32 13.34 13.31 -1.50
C ALA A 32 13.88 12.04 -2.19
N MET A 33 13.70 11.86 -3.51
CA MET A 33 14.34 10.73 -4.23
C MET A 33 15.87 10.72 -4.10
N VAL A 34 16.51 11.88 -4.05
CA VAL A 34 17.97 11.99 -3.90
C VAL A 34 18.39 11.76 -2.44
N ASP A 35 17.67 12.38 -1.50
CA ASP A 35 18.00 12.42 -0.07
C ASP A 35 17.60 11.14 0.67
N ASP A 36 16.49 10.50 0.29
CA ASP A 36 15.87 9.40 1.03
C ASP A 36 16.26 8.03 0.46
N ILE A 37 16.45 7.92 -0.86
CA ILE A 37 16.75 6.66 -1.53
C ILE A 37 18.25 6.55 -1.76
N GLU A 38 18.82 5.36 -1.56
CA GLU A 38 20.17 5.05 -1.99
C GLU A 38 20.14 4.44 -3.40
N GLN A 39 19.37 3.37 -3.57
CA GLN A 39 19.24 2.63 -4.83
C GLN A 39 17.86 1.99 -4.98
N ILE A 40 17.47 1.77 -6.23
CA ILE A 40 16.27 1.05 -6.61
C ILE A 40 16.71 -0.10 -7.51
N VAL A 41 16.33 -1.32 -7.14
CA VAL A 41 16.63 -2.54 -7.89
C VAL A 41 15.33 -3.24 -8.23
N TRP A 42 15.11 -3.45 -9.52
CA TRP A 42 14.08 -4.37 -10.00
C TRP A 42 14.57 -5.79 -9.78
N SER A 43 14.20 -6.33 -8.63
CA SER A 43 14.69 -7.61 -8.13
C SER A 43 14.00 -8.80 -8.79
N HIS A 44 12.66 -8.77 -8.90
CA HIS A 44 11.88 -9.88 -9.42
C HIS A 44 10.71 -9.41 -10.29
N THR A 45 10.27 -10.26 -11.21
CA THR A 45 9.04 -10.11 -11.99
C THR A 45 8.23 -11.40 -11.86
N LEU A 46 7.02 -11.26 -11.32
CA LEU A 46 6.09 -12.35 -11.11
C LEU A 46 5.04 -12.34 -12.22
N THR A 47 4.96 -13.44 -12.96
CA THR A 47 3.96 -13.70 -14.00
C THR A 47 3.29 -15.04 -13.73
N ALA A 48 2.16 -15.28 -14.39
CA ALA A 48 1.46 -16.57 -14.35
C ALA A 48 2.40 -17.75 -14.68
N GLY A 49 3.26 -17.59 -15.71
CA GLY A 49 4.22 -18.62 -16.11
C GLY A 49 5.34 -18.84 -15.09
N THR A 50 5.92 -17.79 -14.53
CA THR A 50 7.03 -17.92 -13.56
C THR A 50 6.58 -18.51 -12.21
N LEU A 51 5.31 -18.31 -11.85
CA LEU A 51 4.73 -18.83 -10.61
C LEU A 51 3.91 -20.12 -10.82
N ASN A 52 3.79 -20.62 -12.05
CA ASN A 52 2.98 -21.78 -12.42
C ASN A 52 1.52 -21.69 -11.92
N VAL A 53 0.88 -20.55 -12.16
CA VAL A 53 -0.53 -20.29 -11.84
C VAL A 53 -1.29 -19.80 -13.07
N ASN A 54 -2.61 -19.70 -12.97
CA ASN A 54 -3.42 -19.20 -14.08
C ASN A 54 -3.19 -17.70 -14.32
N ALA A 55 -3.32 -17.29 -15.59
CA ALA A 55 -3.33 -15.88 -15.95
C ALA A 55 -4.61 -15.20 -15.46
N SER A 56 -4.52 -13.89 -15.17
CA SER A 56 -5.67 -13.02 -14.94
C SER A 56 -5.63 -11.86 -15.94
N ASP A 57 -6.81 -11.44 -16.40
CA ASP A 57 -6.96 -10.27 -17.27
C ASP A 57 -6.69 -8.96 -16.53
N LYS A 58 -6.98 -8.92 -15.22
CA LYS A 58 -6.80 -7.73 -14.39
C LYS A 58 -5.35 -7.56 -13.94
N VAL A 59 -4.71 -8.67 -13.55
CA VAL A 59 -3.33 -8.69 -13.06
C VAL A 59 -2.49 -9.57 -13.97
N ARG A 60 -1.72 -8.94 -14.85
CA ARG A 60 -0.83 -9.64 -15.81
C ARG A 60 0.58 -9.89 -15.28
N GLN A 61 1.04 -9.02 -14.38
CA GLN A 61 2.39 -9.03 -13.86
C GLN A 61 2.44 -8.28 -12.53
N ILE A 62 3.23 -8.80 -11.58
CA ILE A 62 3.57 -8.12 -10.33
C ILE A 62 5.10 -7.98 -10.28
N ASP A 63 5.60 -6.74 -10.23
CA ASP A 63 7.02 -6.47 -10.16
C ASP A 63 7.46 -6.21 -8.71
N VAL A 64 8.65 -6.67 -8.36
CA VAL A 64 9.22 -6.51 -7.02
C VAL A 64 10.39 -5.55 -7.09
N LEU A 65 10.20 -4.35 -6.55
CA LEU A 65 11.24 -3.33 -6.45
C LEU A 65 11.82 -3.34 -5.04
N THR A 66 13.10 -3.70 -4.94
CA THR A 66 13.86 -3.55 -3.70
C THR A 66 14.46 -2.15 -3.68
N VAL A 67 14.14 -1.38 -2.65
CA VAL A 67 14.57 0.00 -2.48
C VAL A 67 15.39 0.10 -1.21
N THR A 68 16.69 0.39 -1.35
CA THR A 68 17.54 0.69 -0.19
C THR A 68 17.38 2.16 0.14
N LEU A 69 17.01 2.46 1.38
CA LEU A 69 16.82 3.80 1.89
C LEU A 69 18.06 4.28 2.65
N LYS A 70 18.34 5.58 2.56
CA LYS A 70 19.38 6.28 3.33
C LYS A 70 18.95 6.60 4.75
N LYS A 71 17.64 6.68 5.00
CA LYS A 71 17.02 6.97 6.29
C LYS A 71 15.71 6.19 6.43
N ARG A 72 15.33 5.90 7.67
CA ARG A 72 14.13 5.13 8.00
C ARG A 72 12.83 5.82 7.57
N GLU A 73 12.76 7.13 7.76
CA GLU A 73 11.62 7.95 7.36
C GLU A 73 11.78 8.36 5.89
N CYS A 74 10.94 7.85 5.01
CA CYS A 74 10.98 8.17 3.58
C CYS A 74 9.66 8.84 3.17
N ASN A 75 9.73 9.78 2.24
CA ASN A 75 8.53 10.36 1.65
C ASN A 75 7.78 9.33 0.80
N GLU A 76 6.63 8.84 1.27
CA GLU A 76 5.85 7.79 0.59
C GLU A 76 5.39 8.19 -0.83
N LYS A 77 5.28 9.49 -1.13
CA LYS A 77 4.93 9.99 -2.48
C LYS A 77 5.93 9.59 -3.56
N ILE A 78 7.16 9.24 -3.18
CA ILE A 78 8.15 8.66 -4.08
C ILE A 78 7.60 7.41 -4.76
N PHE A 79 6.96 6.52 -4.00
CA PHE A 79 6.48 5.24 -4.50
C PHE A 79 5.28 5.43 -5.43
N GLU A 80 4.43 6.43 -5.18
CA GLU A 80 3.38 6.82 -6.13
C GLU A 80 3.95 7.30 -7.46
N VAL A 81 5.06 8.04 -7.45
CA VAL A 81 5.74 8.49 -8.68
C VAL A 81 6.34 7.31 -9.43
N ILE A 82 7.00 6.38 -8.73
CA ILE A 82 7.57 5.17 -9.34
C ILE A 82 6.46 4.33 -9.99
N GLU A 83 5.32 4.18 -9.34
CA GLU A 83 4.22 3.38 -9.89
C GLU A 83 3.51 4.05 -11.08
N LYS A 84 3.50 5.38 -11.14
CA LYS A 84 3.05 6.09 -12.36
C LYS A 84 4.02 5.89 -13.52
N ALA A 85 5.31 5.69 -13.25
CA ALA A 85 6.31 5.39 -14.26
C ALA A 85 6.21 3.97 -14.79
N ILE A 86 5.86 3.03 -13.91
CA ILE A 86 5.73 1.61 -14.21
C ILE A 86 4.26 1.24 -13.92
N PRO A 87 3.33 1.43 -14.88
CA PRO A 87 1.89 1.21 -14.67
C PRO A 87 1.52 -0.29 -14.62
N ARG A 88 2.16 -1.05 -13.73
CA ARG A 88 1.96 -2.47 -13.42
C ARG A 88 1.87 -2.64 -11.91
N HIS A 89 1.39 -3.77 -11.40
CA HIS A 89 1.32 -4.00 -9.95
C HIS A 89 2.73 -4.10 -9.39
N ILE A 90 3.05 -3.34 -8.33
CA ILE A 90 4.39 -3.32 -7.75
C ILE A 90 4.30 -3.65 -6.26
N LEU A 91 5.16 -4.57 -5.84
CA LEU A 91 5.51 -4.78 -4.45
C LEU A 91 6.84 -4.05 -4.17
N PHE A 92 6.83 -3.14 -3.21
CA PHE A 92 8.04 -2.46 -2.76
C PHE A 92 8.59 -3.15 -1.52
N VAL A 93 9.87 -3.51 -1.58
CA VAL A 93 10.64 -4.03 -0.45
C VAL A 93 11.60 -2.93 -0.01
N LEU A 94 11.26 -2.24 1.07
CA LEU A 94 12.01 -1.08 1.56
C LEU A 94 13.01 -1.54 2.62
N GLY A 95 14.30 -1.48 2.31
CA GLY A 95 15.38 -1.84 3.23
C GLY A 95 16.05 -0.62 3.84
N PHE A 96 16.32 -0.65 5.14
CA PHE A 96 17.12 0.33 5.85
C PHE A 96 17.96 -0.37 6.93
N LYS A 97 19.29 -0.36 6.78
CA LYS A 97 20.22 -1.13 7.63
C LYS A 97 19.86 -2.63 7.60
N ASN A 98 19.47 -3.22 8.73
CA ASN A 98 19.07 -4.62 8.85
C ASN A 98 17.55 -4.78 9.01
N GLU A 99 16.79 -3.71 8.82
CA GLU A 99 15.33 -3.71 8.88
C GLU A 99 14.74 -3.56 7.48
N CYS A 100 13.58 -4.16 7.29
CA CYS A 100 12.80 -4.07 6.07
C CYS A 100 11.32 -3.81 6.38
N ARG A 101 10.65 -3.19 5.41
CA ARG A 101 9.20 -2.93 5.39
C ARG A 101 8.66 -3.23 4.00
N LEU A 102 7.49 -3.85 3.91
CA LEU A 102 6.79 -3.99 2.64
C LEU A 102 5.81 -2.85 2.44
N LEU A 103 5.67 -2.42 1.20
CA LEU A 103 4.69 -1.44 0.77
C LEU A 103 4.06 -1.90 -0.53
N ILE A 104 2.74 -1.79 -0.60
CA ILE A 104 1.94 -2.13 -1.78
C ILE A 104 0.84 -1.11 -1.95
N HIS A 105 0.62 -0.71 -3.20
CA HIS A 105 -0.53 0.11 -3.57
C HIS A 105 -1.62 -0.81 -4.10
N TYR A 106 -2.77 -0.81 -3.44
CA TYR A 106 -3.96 -1.46 -3.96
C TYR A 106 -4.52 -0.61 -5.11
N LYS A 107 -4.73 -1.26 -6.26
CA LYS A 107 -5.11 -0.58 -7.49
C LYS A 107 -6.35 -1.18 -8.12
N GLU A 108 -7.09 -0.29 -8.76
CA GLU A 108 -8.24 -0.64 -9.59
C GLU A 108 -8.05 -0.11 -11.00
N ALA A 109 -8.50 -0.89 -11.98
CA ALA A 109 -8.52 -0.45 -13.36
C ALA A 109 -9.51 0.72 -13.52
N TYR A 110 -9.18 1.68 -14.37
CA TYR A 110 -10.17 2.67 -14.80
C TYR A 110 -11.20 1.98 -15.71
N GLU A 111 -12.48 2.17 -15.41
CA GLU A 111 -13.60 1.56 -16.16
C GLU A 111 -13.51 1.82 -17.68
N ASN A 112 -13.01 2.99 -18.07
CA ASN A 112 -13.01 3.44 -19.47
C ASN A 112 -11.62 3.43 -20.14
N VAL A 113 -10.56 2.97 -19.47
CA VAL A 113 -9.19 3.02 -20.01
C VAL A 113 -8.42 1.73 -19.68
N ILE A 114 -8.30 0.87 -20.68
CA ILE A 114 -7.54 -0.39 -20.58
C ILE A 114 -6.08 -0.10 -20.22
N GLY A 115 -5.55 -0.83 -19.23
CA GLY A 115 -4.15 -0.73 -18.82
C GLY A 115 -3.83 0.51 -17.97
N LYS A 116 -4.82 1.36 -17.66
CA LYS A 116 -4.66 2.44 -16.70
C LYS A 116 -5.25 2.02 -15.37
N TYR A 117 -4.51 2.27 -14.30
CA TYR A 117 -4.92 1.94 -12.93
C TYR A 117 -4.89 3.19 -12.06
N ARG A 118 -5.82 3.27 -11.11
CA ARG A 118 -5.78 4.25 -10.01
C ARG A 118 -5.30 3.57 -8.75
N ILE A 119 -4.48 4.27 -7.97
CA ILE A 119 -4.18 3.87 -6.59
C ILE A 119 -5.42 4.18 -5.76
N VAL A 120 -5.98 3.16 -5.14
CA VAL A 120 -7.16 3.28 -4.26
C VAL A 120 -6.71 3.44 -2.82
N GLU A 121 -5.75 2.63 -2.38
CA GLU A 121 -5.23 2.66 -1.02
C GLU A 121 -3.78 2.18 -0.96
N THR A 122 -3.03 2.66 0.04
CA THR A 122 -1.65 2.26 0.29
C THR A 122 -1.55 1.46 1.58
N TYR A 123 -1.00 0.25 1.47
CA TYR A 123 -0.74 -0.61 2.61
C TYR A 123 0.76 -0.81 2.80
N SER A 124 1.14 -0.94 4.06
CA SER A 124 2.52 -1.16 4.43
C SER A 124 2.62 -1.81 5.79
N THR A 125 3.62 -2.69 5.95
CA THR A 125 3.90 -3.36 7.23
C THR A 125 4.58 -2.39 8.19
N ASN A 126 4.81 -2.83 9.42
CA ASN A 126 5.81 -2.19 10.26
C ASN A 126 7.22 -2.55 9.76
N TRP A 127 8.20 -1.78 10.23
CA TRP A 127 9.61 -2.15 10.09
C TRP A 127 9.90 -3.36 10.97
N GLN A 128 10.60 -4.33 10.42
CA GLN A 128 11.01 -5.54 11.12
C GLN A 128 12.34 -6.06 10.56
N PRO A 129 13.08 -6.91 11.28
CA PRO A 129 14.31 -7.51 10.77
C PRO A 129 14.10 -8.17 9.41
N GLU A 130 15.10 -8.10 8.53
CA GLU A 130 15.05 -8.73 7.20
C GLU A 130 14.85 -10.25 7.24
N GLU A 131 15.15 -10.89 8.37
CA GLU A 131 14.99 -12.33 8.59
C GLU A 131 13.53 -12.69 8.92
N ASP A 132 12.82 -11.79 9.58
CA ASP A 132 11.43 -12.01 10.03
C ASP A 132 10.40 -11.69 8.94
N ILE A 133 10.82 -11.00 7.87
CA ILE A 133 9.92 -10.63 6.79
C ILE A 133 9.56 -11.84 5.93
N SER A 134 8.29 -12.20 5.97
CA SER A 134 7.73 -13.29 5.17
C SER A 134 6.56 -12.81 4.34
N LEU A 135 6.43 -13.39 3.15
CA LEU A 135 5.31 -13.16 2.26
C LEU A 135 4.96 -14.50 1.61
N SER A 136 3.77 -15.01 1.92
CA SER A 136 3.28 -16.25 1.34
C SER A 136 2.63 -16.00 -0.02
N PHE A 137 2.78 -16.96 -0.93
CA PHE A 137 2.11 -16.96 -2.24
C PHE A 137 0.91 -17.89 -2.15
N SER A 138 -0.30 -17.33 -2.04
CA SER A 138 -1.53 -18.12 -2.00
C SER A 138 -2.52 -17.62 -3.04
N GLY A 139 -2.75 -18.40 -4.08
CA GLY A 139 -3.75 -18.12 -5.11
C GLY A 139 -3.65 -19.09 -6.29
N LEU A 140 -4.78 -19.34 -6.95
CA LEU A 140 -4.84 -20.17 -8.16
C LEU A 140 -4.53 -19.39 -9.44
N ASP A 141 -4.47 -18.06 -9.34
CA ASP A 141 -4.21 -17.11 -10.42
C ASP A 141 -3.43 -15.92 -9.88
N LEU A 142 -2.87 -15.12 -10.79
CA LEU A 142 -2.01 -13.99 -10.40
C LEU A 142 -2.77 -12.86 -9.67
N GLU A 143 -4.07 -12.70 -9.91
CA GLU A 143 -4.90 -11.71 -9.21
C GLU A 143 -5.10 -12.10 -7.74
N ARG A 144 -5.38 -13.38 -7.47
CA ARG A 144 -5.48 -13.90 -6.10
C ARG A 144 -4.17 -13.80 -5.35
N ILE A 145 -3.03 -14.00 -6.01
CA ILE A 145 -1.70 -13.80 -5.41
C ILE A 145 -1.50 -12.32 -5.06
N TYR A 146 -1.82 -11.41 -5.98
CA TYR A 146 -1.77 -9.97 -5.71
C TYR A 146 -2.65 -9.58 -4.53
N HIS A 147 -3.91 -10.04 -4.51
CA HIS A 147 -4.84 -9.79 -3.40
C HIS A 147 -4.30 -10.35 -2.09
N ASN A 148 -3.71 -11.55 -2.12
CA ASN A 148 -3.08 -12.17 -0.95
C ASN A 148 -1.90 -11.35 -0.42
N PHE A 149 -1.11 -10.69 -1.27
CA PHE A 149 -0.09 -9.74 -0.82
C PHE A 149 -0.71 -8.51 -0.16
N VAL A 150 -1.76 -7.93 -0.75
CA VAL A 150 -2.47 -6.78 -0.18
C VAL A 150 -2.99 -7.11 1.22
N TYR A 151 -3.66 -8.25 1.40
CA TYR A 151 -4.14 -8.70 2.72
C TYR A 151 -3.00 -8.89 3.73
N GLN A 152 -1.91 -9.56 3.36
CA GLN A 152 -0.78 -9.79 4.25
C GLN A 152 -0.12 -8.47 4.69
N ILE A 153 0.05 -7.53 3.75
CA ILE A 153 0.72 -6.25 4.01
C ILE A 153 -0.20 -5.28 4.77
N ALA A 154 -1.51 -5.34 4.51
CA ALA A 154 -2.50 -4.59 5.27
C ALA A 154 -2.65 -5.09 6.72
N GLY A 155 -2.43 -6.38 6.95
CA GLY A 155 -2.59 -7.02 8.25
C GLY A 155 -4.01 -6.82 8.79
N ASN A 156 -4.11 -6.40 10.05
CA ASN A 156 -5.40 -6.22 10.73
C ASN A 156 -6.26 -5.06 10.18
N LYS A 157 -5.77 -4.31 9.19
CA LYS A 157 -6.55 -3.27 8.51
C LYS A 157 -7.60 -3.85 7.56
N LEU A 158 -7.37 -5.06 7.06
CA LEU A 158 -8.27 -5.74 6.12
C LEU A 158 -8.67 -7.11 6.68
N THR A 159 -9.97 -7.36 6.78
CA THR A 159 -10.50 -8.66 7.18
C THR A 159 -10.72 -9.51 5.93
N LYS A 160 -10.08 -10.68 5.88
CA LYS A 160 -10.28 -11.64 4.79
C LYS A 160 -11.47 -12.55 5.12
N GLU A 161 -12.61 -12.27 4.50
CA GLU A 161 -13.82 -13.10 4.61
C GLU A 161 -13.94 -14.05 3.40
N PRO A 162 -14.36 -15.32 3.60
CA PRO A 162 -14.60 -16.24 2.49
C PRO A 162 -15.63 -15.66 1.50
N GLY A 163 -15.24 -15.54 0.23
CA GLY A 163 -16.12 -15.03 -0.82
C GLY A 163 -16.29 -13.49 -0.88
N ARG A 164 -15.66 -12.74 0.04
CA ARG A 164 -15.62 -11.27 -0.06
C ARG A 164 -14.56 -10.84 -1.08
N ASP A 165 -14.93 -9.90 -1.94
CA ASP A 165 -14.02 -9.24 -2.87
C ASP A 165 -13.09 -8.25 -2.15
N LEU A 166 -11.83 -8.16 -2.56
CA LEU A 166 -10.84 -7.25 -1.97
C LEU A 166 -11.30 -5.80 -2.07
N CYS A 167 -11.92 -5.42 -3.18
CA CYS A 167 -12.49 -4.09 -3.37
C CYS A 167 -13.41 -3.69 -2.21
N LYS A 168 -14.36 -4.57 -1.84
CA LYS A 168 -15.28 -4.32 -0.71
C LYS A 168 -14.57 -4.23 0.63
N ALA A 169 -13.55 -5.06 0.87
CA ALA A 169 -12.78 -5.00 2.11
C ALA A 169 -12.02 -3.66 2.23
N VAL A 170 -11.48 -3.16 1.12
CA VAL A 170 -10.81 -1.86 1.06
C VAL A 170 -11.79 -0.71 1.26
N GLU A 171 -12.96 -0.74 0.62
CA GLU A 171 -14.01 0.27 0.78
C GLU A 171 -14.45 0.41 2.25
N GLN A 172 -14.68 -0.71 2.93
CA GLN A 172 -15.03 -0.71 4.35
C GLN A 172 -13.92 -0.13 5.23
N HIS A 173 -12.67 -0.53 4.98
CA HIS A 173 -11.52 0.04 5.68
C HIS A 173 -11.45 1.57 5.49
N GLN A 174 -11.69 2.07 4.28
CA GLN A 174 -11.71 3.51 4.00
C GLN A 174 -12.83 4.24 4.73
N GLU A 175 -14.03 3.66 4.79
CA GLU A 175 -15.14 4.28 5.51
C GLU A 175 -14.88 4.31 7.02
N ALA A 176 -14.39 3.21 7.59
CA ALA A 176 -13.97 3.16 8.99
C ALA A 176 -12.91 4.22 9.30
N GLU A 177 -11.92 4.43 8.43
CA GLU A 177 -10.90 5.46 8.60
C GLU A 177 -11.46 6.90 8.49
N LYS A 178 -12.46 7.14 7.63
CA LYS A 178 -13.16 8.44 7.59
C LYS A 178 -13.88 8.72 8.91
N ILE A 179 -14.60 7.73 9.43
CA ILE A 179 -15.31 7.85 10.71
C ILE A 179 -14.31 8.10 11.85
N ARG A 180 -13.21 7.34 11.92
CA ARG A 180 -12.13 7.54 12.91
C ARG A 180 -11.53 8.94 12.85
N LYS A 181 -11.24 9.46 11.65
CA LYS A 181 -10.76 10.84 11.47
C LYS A 181 -11.78 11.87 11.93
N LYS A 182 -13.07 11.66 11.64
CA LYS A 182 -14.16 12.52 12.11
C LYS A 182 -14.23 12.53 13.63
N ILE A 183 -14.17 11.36 14.27
CA ILE A 183 -14.12 11.22 15.73
C ILE A 183 -12.93 12.00 16.30
N ALA A 184 -11.72 11.79 15.79
CA ALA A 184 -10.52 12.48 16.29
C ALA A 184 -10.63 14.01 16.19
N ARG A 185 -11.21 14.53 15.09
CA ARG A 185 -11.47 15.96 14.91
C ARG A 185 -12.49 16.47 15.93
N LEU A 186 -13.58 15.75 16.16
CA LEU A 186 -14.61 16.12 17.14
C LEU A 186 -14.07 16.06 18.57
N GLU A 187 -13.27 15.05 18.91
CA GLU A 187 -12.61 14.93 20.21
C GLU A 187 -11.64 16.10 20.44
N ALA A 188 -10.86 16.48 19.43
CA ALA A 188 -9.98 17.64 19.51
C ALA A 188 -10.76 18.95 19.66
N LYS A 189 -11.93 19.08 19.02
CA LYS A 189 -12.82 20.23 19.17
C LYS A 189 -13.43 20.28 20.57
N MET A 190 -13.94 19.16 21.06
CA MET A 190 -14.55 19.03 22.40
C MET A 190 -13.57 19.41 23.50
N ARG A 191 -12.30 18.98 23.41
CA ARG A 191 -11.24 19.36 24.38
C ARG A 191 -10.95 20.85 24.43
N LYS A 192 -11.21 21.59 23.35
CA LYS A 192 -10.97 23.05 23.26
C LYS A 192 -12.22 23.88 23.58
N GLU A 193 -13.38 23.25 23.65
CA GLU A 193 -14.65 23.94 23.85
C GLU A 193 -14.86 24.27 25.32
N VAL A 194 -15.37 25.46 25.63
CA VAL A 194 -15.63 25.93 26.99
C VAL A 194 -17.12 25.81 27.34
N GLN A 195 -18.00 25.92 26.34
CA GLN A 195 -19.45 25.84 26.55
C GLN A 195 -19.90 24.39 26.79
N PHE A 196 -20.37 24.11 28.01
CA PHE A 196 -20.82 22.78 28.43
C PHE A 196 -21.90 22.18 27.50
N ASN A 197 -22.87 22.98 27.06
CA ASN A 197 -23.92 22.51 26.15
C ASN A 197 -23.37 22.02 24.81
N LEU A 198 -22.33 22.68 24.28
CA LEU A 198 -21.69 22.27 23.04
C LEU A 198 -20.77 21.06 23.24
N GLN A 199 -20.11 20.94 24.40
CA GLN A 199 -19.39 19.72 24.77
C GLN A 199 -20.33 18.50 24.82
N LEU A 200 -21.53 18.65 25.39
CA LEU A 200 -22.52 17.57 25.46
C LEU A 200 -22.97 17.12 24.06
N GLN A 201 -23.22 18.07 23.16
CA GLN A 201 -23.57 17.76 21.76
C GLN A 201 -22.44 17.02 21.03
N LEU A 202 -21.20 17.51 21.18
CA LEU A 202 -20.02 16.86 20.57
C LEU A 202 -19.82 15.45 21.14
N SER A 203 -20.02 15.26 22.45
CA SER A 203 -19.93 13.94 23.08
C SER A 203 -20.99 12.97 22.56
N ALA A 204 -22.22 13.44 22.32
CA ALA A 204 -23.28 12.61 21.74
C ALA A 204 -22.92 12.19 20.30
N GLU A 205 -22.45 13.12 19.46
CA GLU A 205 -22.03 12.80 18.09
C GLU A 205 -20.85 11.82 18.06
N ILE A 206 -19.85 11.99 18.93
CA ILE A 206 -18.72 11.05 19.06
C ILE A 206 -19.21 9.66 19.44
N LYS A 207 -20.19 9.55 20.35
CA LYS A 207 -20.75 8.27 20.79
C LYS A 207 -21.46 7.54 19.65
N GLU A 208 -22.27 8.24 18.86
CA GLU A 208 -22.95 7.65 17.69
C GLU A 208 -21.95 7.16 16.64
N LEU A 209 -20.92 7.95 16.33
CA LEU A 209 -19.88 7.55 15.39
C LEU A 209 -19.06 6.35 15.88
N LYS A 210 -18.79 6.26 17.20
CA LYS A 210 -18.13 5.08 17.79
C LYS A 210 -19.00 3.83 17.71
N LYS A 211 -20.33 3.97 17.81
CA LYS A 211 -21.28 2.87 17.65
C LYS A 211 -21.32 2.36 16.20
N GLN A 212 -21.30 3.27 15.22
CA GLN A 212 -21.23 2.89 13.81
C GLN A 212 -19.99 2.03 13.51
N LEU A 213 -18.83 2.39 14.08
CA LEU A 213 -17.62 1.56 13.95
C LEU A 213 -17.75 0.17 14.61
N SER A 214 -18.44 0.06 15.76
CA SER A 214 -18.60 -1.23 16.43
C SER A 214 -19.61 -2.15 15.74
N ASP A 215 -20.61 -1.58 15.09
CA ASP A 215 -21.65 -2.34 14.38
C ASP A 215 -21.16 -2.84 13.00
N GLU A 216 -20.07 -2.27 12.47
CA GLU A 216 -19.42 -2.66 11.20
C GLU A 216 -18.27 -3.67 11.36
N THR A 217 -17.86 -4.00 12.60
CA THR A 217 -16.76 -4.93 12.90
C THR A 217 -17.30 -6.31 13.30
#